data_AF-A0A7J2S3Z7-F1
#
_entry.id   AF-A0A7J2S3Z7-F1
#
_cell.length_a   1.000
_cell.length_b   1.000
_cell.length_c   1.000
_cell.angle_alpha   90.00
_cell.angle_beta   90.00
_cell.angle_gamma   90.00
#
_symmetry.space_group_name_H-M   'P 1'
#
loop_
_entity.id
_entity.type
_entity.pdbx_description
1 polymer ?
#
loop_
_entity_poly.entity_id
_entity_poly.type
_entity_poly.pdbx_seq_one_letter_code
_entity_poly.pdbx_strand_id
1 'polypeptide(L)'
;MGVIPALVILYFTIKGYEDYFKDKKIFLSFVAGLLAGFFSVLFESFVRNAGVVSLIVLIPFFEQIVKTSILNSRLARGTEGAPIYGATLGLGFGSIFIPFSMVIYASRWSGLDIVGLSIVTLGAIGFIFFHGATGIYIGYGVKSDRVW
;
A
#
# COMPACT_ATOMS: atom_id res chain seq x y z
N MET A 1 -2.79 5.41 -13.12
CA MET A 1 -1.58 6.19 -12.79
C MET A 1 -0.69 5.49 -11.75
N GLY A 2 -1.20 4.96 -10.63
CA GLY A 2 -0.35 4.35 -9.57
C GLY A 2 0.22 2.95 -9.84
N VAL A 3 -0.39 2.15 -10.71
CA VAL A 3 0.02 0.75 -10.95
C VAL A 3 1.39 0.65 -11.63
N ILE A 4 1.68 1.49 -12.62
CA ILE A 4 2.97 1.47 -13.34
C ILE A 4 4.16 1.71 -12.39
N PRO A 5 4.20 2.81 -11.60
CA PRO A 5 5.32 3.02 -10.68
C PRO A 5 5.42 1.92 -9.63
N ALA A 6 4.29 1.37 -9.16
CA ALA A 6 4.30 0.23 -8.24
C ALA A 6 4.92 -1.04 -8.85
N LEU A 7 4.63 -1.35 -10.12
CA LEU A 7 5.21 -2.48 -10.84
C LEU A 7 6.69 -2.29 -11.14
N VAL A 8 7.12 -1.07 -11.50
CA VAL A 8 8.53 -0.74 -11.72
C VAL A 8 9.35 -1.00 -10.45
N ILE A 9 8.85 -0.56 -9.29
CA ILE A 9 9.52 -0.83 -8.01
C ILE A 9 9.50 -2.31 -7.68
N LEU A 10 8.37 -2.96 -7.90
CA LEU A 10 8.24 -4.38 -7.61
C LEU A 10 9.30 -5.17 -8.39
N TYR A 11 9.49 -4.83 -9.67
CA TYR A 11 10.55 -5.39 -10.50
C TYR A 11 11.93 -5.17 -9.86
N PHE A 12 12.28 -3.94 -9.47
CA PHE A 12 13.57 -3.68 -8.82
C PHE A 12 13.72 -4.34 -7.44
N THR A 13 12.63 -4.55 -6.71
CA THR A 13 12.62 -5.19 -5.38
C THR A 13 12.89 -6.69 -5.47
N ILE A 14 12.38 -7.34 -6.52
CA ILE A 14 12.53 -8.78 -6.74
C ILE A 14 13.77 -9.10 -7.59
N LYS A 15 14.28 -8.15 -8.37
CA LYS A 15 15.42 -8.36 -9.27
C LYS A 15 16.59 -9.05 -8.55
N GLY A 16 16.99 -10.22 -9.03
CA GLY A 16 18.05 -11.04 -8.44
C GLY A 16 17.61 -11.99 -7.32
N TYR A 17 16.31 -12.01 -6.99
CA TYR A 17 15.68 -12.93 -6.04
C TYR A 17 14.55 -13.75 -6.67
N GLU A 18 14.50 -13.85 -8.01
CA GLU A 18 13.38 -14.47 -8.74
C GLU A 18 13.11 -15.92 -8.29
N ASP A 19 14.16 -16.72 -8.06
CA ASP A 19 14.01 -18.13 -7.66
C ASP A 19 13.82 -18.35 -6.15
N TYR A 20 13.95 -17.30 -5.33
CA TYR A 20 13.90 -17.42 -3.86
C TYR A 20 12.48 -17.41 -3.30
N PHE A 21 11.51 -16.91 -4.07
CA PHE A 21 10.14 -16.68 -3.60
C PHE A 21 9.13 -17.32 -4.54
N LYS A 22 7.93 -17.59 -4.01
CA LYS A 22 6.87 -18.19 -4.82
C LYS A 22 6.18 -17.09 -5.63
N ASP A 23 6.38 -17.05 -6.94
CA ASP A 23 5.74 -16.09 -7.85
C ASP A 23 4.23 -15.98 -7.65
N LYS A 24 3.56 -17.12 -7.48
CA LYS A 24 2.12 -17.17 -7.19
C LYS A 24 1.75 -16.36 -5.94
N LYS A 25 2.58 -16.39 -4.90
CA LYS A 25 2.35 -15.64 -3.66
C LYS A 25 2.65 -14.15 -3.81
N ILE A 26 3.70 -13.80 -4.55
CA ILE A 26 4.02 -12.41 -4.93
C ILE A 26 2.83 -11.79 -5.66
N PHE A 27 2.36 -12.46 -6.71
CA PHE A 27 1.21 -12.01 -7.49
C PHE A 27 -0.08 -11.93 -6.67
N LEU A 28 -0.40 -12.99 -5.90
CA LEU A 28 -1.61 -13.00 -5.07
C LEU A 28 -1.59 -11.89 -4.01
N SER A 29 -0.41 -11.61 -3.44
CA SER A 29 -0.23 -10.54 -2.47
C SER A 29 -0.43 -9.16 -3.10
N PHE A 30 0.12 -8.94 -4.30
CA PHE A 30 -0.13 -7.70 -5.05
C PHE A 30 -1.62 -7.50 -5.34
N VAL A 31 -2.32 -8.53 -5.84
CA VAL A 31 -3.77 -8.49 -6.11
C VAL A 31 -4.59 -8.26 -4.84
N ALA A 32 -4.26 -8.93 -3.74
CA ALA A 32 -4.88 -8.68 -2.44
C ALA A 32 -4.68 -7.22 -2.01
N GLY A 33 -3.53 -6.64 -2.33
CA GLY A 33 -3.22 -5.23 -2.08
C GLY A 33 -4.14 -4.30 -2.86
N LEU A 34 -4.32 -4.55 -4.17
CA LEU A 34 -5.24 -3.77 -5.01
C LEU A 34 -6.67 -3.77 -4.43
N LEU A 35 -7.17 -4.96 -4.05
CA LEU A 35 -8.50 -5.11 -3.47
C LEU A 35 -8.62 -4.40 -2.12
N ALA A 36 -7.64 -4.58 -1.23
CA ALA A 36 -7.57 -3.91 0.06
C ALA A 36 -7.56 -2.39 -0.10
N GLY A 37 -6.74 -1.86 -1.02
CA GLY A 37 -6.68 -0.44 -1.36
C GLY A 37 -8.04 0.10 -1.80
N PHE A 38 -8.73 -0.63 -2.67
CA PHE A 38 -10.09 -0.27 -3.09
C PHE A 38 -11.08 -0.20 -1.92
N PHE A 39 -11.10 -1.21 -1.04
CA PHE A 39 -11.96 -1.18 0.15
C PHE A 39 -11.60 -0.04 1.11
N SER A 40 -10.31 0.28 1.26
CA SER A 40 -9.86 1.42 2.07
C SER A 40 -10.30 2.76 1.50
N VAL A 41 -10.41 2.93 0.19
CA VAL A 41 -10.99 4.14 -0.43
C VAL A 41 -12.47 4.29 -0.07
N LEU A 42 -13.23 3.18 -0.05
CA LEU A 42 -14.63 3.20 0.39
C LEU A 42 -14.75 3.57 1.87
N PHE A 43 -13.87 3.02 2.70
CA PHE A 43 -13.80 3.37 4.12
C PHE A 43 -13.44 4.84 4.33
N GLU A 44 -12.40 5.35 3.66
CA GLU A 44 -12.03 6.77 3.67
C GLU A 44 -13.22 7.65 3.30
N SER A 45 -13.95 7.28 2.24
CA SER A 45 -15.12 8.04 1.79
C SER A 45 -16.20 8.14 2.87
N PHE A 46 -16.35 7.13 3.73
CA PHE A 46 -17.29 7.12 4.84
C PHE A 46 -16.81 7.97 6.03
N VAL A 47 -15.52 7.90 6.38
CA VAL A 47 -14.98 8.55 7.59
C VAL A 47 -14.41 9.96 7.36
N ARG A 48 -14.25 10.42 6.11
CA ARG A 48 -13.59 11.69 5.78
C ARG A 48 -14.17 12.92 6.48
N ASN A 49 -15.48 12.92 6.76
CA ASN A 49 -16.18 14.06 7.37
C ASN A 49 -15.88 14.22 8.87
N ALA A 50 -15.19 13.25 9.51
CA ALA A 50 -14.75 13.36 10.91
C ALA A 50 -13.52 14.28 11.11
N GLY A 51 -13.13 15.05 10.09
CA GLY A 51 -12.07 16.06 10.18
C GLY A 51 -10.67 15.45 10.36
N VAL A 52 -9.80 16.10 11.13
CA VAL A 52 -8.38 15.71 11.28
C VAL A 52 -8.21 14.31 11.87
N VAL A 53 -9.15 13.86 12.71
CA VAL A 53 -9.11 12.52 13.33
C VAL A 53 -9.18 11.41 12.28
N SER A 54 -9.93 11.60 11.19
CA SER A 54 -10.00 10.59 10.13
C SER A 54 -8.66 10.43 9.41
N LEU A 55 -8.00 11.54 9.08
CA LEU A 55 -6.73 11.59 8.35
C LEU A 55 -5.55 11.01 9.16
N ILE A 56 -5.48 11.29 10.47
CA ILE A 56 -4.31 10.92 11.28
C ILE A 56 -4.49 9.54 11.94
N VAL A 57 -5.72 9.20 12.33
CA VAL A 57 -5.97 8.00 13.15
C VAL A 57 -6.76 6.97 12.38
N LEU A 58 -8.00 7.26 11.98
CA LEU A 58 -8.92 6.23 11.49
C LEU A 58 -8.44 5.58 10.20
N ILE A 59 -8.05 6.39 9.22
CA ILE A 59 -7.61 5.89 7.90
C ILE A 59 -6.29 5.11 8.06
N PRO A 60 -5.18 5.69 8.57
CA PRO A 60 -3.92 4.95 8.67
C PRO A 60 -4.04 3.67 9.51
N PHE A 61 -4.79 3.72 10.62
CA PHE A 61 -4.98 2.56 11.49
C PHE A 61 -5.74 1.44 10.78
N PHE A 62 -6.84 1.77 10.09
CA PHE A 62 -7.60 0.80 9.30
C PHE A 62 -6.74 0.16 8.20
N GLU A 63 -5.98 0.95 7.45
CA GLU A 63 -5.09 0.45 6.40
C GLU A 63 -4.05 -0.54 6.93
N GLN A 64 -3.43 -0.24 8.08
CA GLN A 64 -2.45 -1.15 8.68
C GLN A 64 -3.10 -2.42 9.21
N ILE A 65 -4.30 -2.35 9.80
CA ILE A 65 -5.05 -3.54 10.23
C ILE A 65 -5.34 -4.43 9.02
N VAL A 66 -5.88 -3.88 7.94
CA VAL A 66 -6.23 -4.66 6.74
C VAL A 66 -4.99 -5.37 6.19
N LYS A 67 -3.88 -4.65 6.02
CA LYS A 67 -2.61 -5.24 5.55
C LYS A 67 -2.11 -6.33 6.50
N THR A 68 -2.18 -6.10 7.80
CA THR A 68 -1.75 -7.05 8.83
C THR A 68 -2.62 -8.31 8.81
N SER A 69 -3.94 -8.18 8.71
CA SER A 69 -4.85 -9.32 8.60
C SER A 69 -4.55 -10.19 7.38
N ILE A 70 -4.25 -9.58 6.23
CA ILE A 70 -3.91 -10.29 5.00
C ILE A 70 -2.56 -11.02 5.14
N LEU A 71 -1.51 -10.34 5.61
CA LEU A 71 -0.19 -10.96 5.76
C LEU A 71 -0.17 -12.03 6.84
N ASN A 72 -0.97 -11.86 7.89
CA ASN A 72 -1.13 -12.86 8.92
C ASN A 72 -1.95 -14.09 8.45
N SER A 73 -2.38 -14.17 7.19
CA SER A 73 -2.98 -15.39 6.63
C SER A 73 -1.93 -16.41 6.18
N ARG A 74 -2.37 -17.56 5.66
CA ARG A 74 -1.49 -18.59 5.05
C ARG A 74 -0.68 -18.08 3.86
N LEU A 75 -1.00 -16.88 3.35
CA LEU A 75 -0.24 -16.20 2.32
C LEU A 75 1.21 -15.99 2.74
N ALA A 76 1.45 -15.40 3.92
CA ALA A 76 2.78 -14.97 4.34
C ALA A 76 3.21 -15.44 5.74
N ARG A 77 2.29 -15.85 6.62
CA ARG A 77 2.60 -16.25 8.01
C ARG A 77 3.74 -17.26 8.11
N GLY A 78 4.74 -16.94 8.93
CA GLY A 78 5.89 -17.83 9.22
C GLY A 78 6.77 -18.16 8.02
N THR A 79 6.66 -17.43 6.91
CA THR A 79 7.48 -17.66 5.72
C THR A 79 8.63 -16.66 5.60
N GLU A 80 9.79 -17.13 5.15
CA GLU A 80 10.96 -16.28 4.87
C GLU A 80 10.66 -15.16 3.86
N GLY A 81 9.72 -15.40 2.94
CA GLY A 81 9.26 -14.42 1.94
C GLY A 81 8.23 -13.40 2.43
N ALA A 82 7.82 -13.45 3.71
CA ALA A 82 6.79 -12.55 4.23
C ALA A 82 7.10 -11.05 4.04
N PRO A 83 8.35 -10.56 4.20
CA PRO A 83 8.67 -9.16 3.89
C PRO A 83 8.42 -8.78 2.42
N ILE A 84 8.72 -9.69 1.48
CA ILE A 84 8.50 -9.46 0.03
C ILE A 84 7.01 -9.54 -0.32
N TYR A 85 6.28 -10.48 0.27
CA TYR A 85 4.82 -10.50 0.17
C TYR A 85 4.21 -9.24 0.81
N GLY A 86 4.82 -8.73 1.86
CA GLY A 86 4.47 -7.45 2.46
C GLY A 86 4.69 -6.27 1.52
N ALA A 87 5.88 -6.19 0.89
CA ALA A 87 6.20 -5.15 -0.10
C ALA A 87 5.19 -5.13 -1.24
N THR A 88 4.91 -6.31 -1.82
CA THR A 88 3.95 -6.48 -2.92
C THR A 88 2.53 -6.08 -2.52
N LEU A 89 2.08 -6.49 -1.34
CA LEU A 89 0.77 -6.10 -0.79
C LEU A 89 0.68 -4.58 -0.67
N GLY A 90 1.70 -3.97 -0.07
CA GLY A 90 1.78 -2.52 0.14
C GLY A 90 1.81 -1.73 -1.17
N LEU A 91 2.63 -2.15 -2.14
CA LEU A 91 2.72 -1.51 -3.45
C LEU A 91 1.39 -1.63 -4.21
N GLY A 92 0.76 -2.81 -4.18
CA GLY A 92 -0.58 -3.01 -4.74
C GLY A 92 -1.61 -2.09 -4.08
N PHE A 93 -1.63 -2.06 -2.75
CA PHE A 93 -2.49 -1.17 -1.97
C PHE A 93 -2.33 0.30 -2.36
N GLY A 94 -1.10 0.82 -2.29
CA GLY A 94 -0.81 2.23 -2.59
C GLY A 94 -1.15 2.59 -4.04
N SER A 95 -0.95 1.66 -4.98
CA SER A 95 -1.21 1.88 -6.41
C SER A 95 -2.68 2.15 -6.76
N ILE A 96 -3.60 1.71 -5.90
CA ILE A 96 -5.04 1.98 -6.01
C ILE A 96 -5.44 3.09 -5.05
N PHE A 97 -5.11 2.94 -3.77
CA PHE A 97 -5.56 3.87 -2.73
C PHE A 97 -5.17 5.31 -3.05
N ILE A 98 -3.88 5.57 -3.29
CA ILE A 98 -3.38 6.94 -3.46
C ILE A 98 -4.01 7.67 -4.66
N PRO A 99 -4.04 7.13 -5.90
CA PRO A 99 -4.69 7.82 -7.00
C PRO A 99 -6.18 8.09 -6.78
N PHE A 100 -6.91 7.16 -6.14
CA PHE A 100 -8.33 7.37 -5.86
C PHE A 100 -8.56 8.41 -4.77
N SER A 101 -7.77 8.40 -3.69
CA SER A 101 -7.80 9.44 -2.66
C SER A 101 -7.50 10.81 -3.27
N MET A 102 -6.54 10.91 -4.19
CA MET A 102 -6.27 12.16 -4.91
C MET A 102 -7.49 12.66 -5.69
N VAL A 103 -8.26 11.76 -6.31
CA VAL A 103 -9.52 12.11 -7.00
C VAL A 103 -10.59 12.57 -6.01
N ILE A 104 -10.70 11.93 -4.84
CA ILE A 104 -11.62 12.36 -3.77
C ILE A 104 -11.32 13.80 -3.33
N TYR A 105 -10.04 14.16 -3.23
CA TYR A 105 -9.61 15.51 -2.89
C TYR A 105 -9.37 16.41 -4.10
N ALA A 106 -9.88 16.07 -5.29
CA ALA A 106 -9.57 16.77 -6.54
C ALA A 106 -9.81 18.28 -6.49
N SER A 107 -10.87 18.70 -5.79
CA SER A 107 -11.22 20.11 -5.60
C SER A 107 -10.17 20.91 -4.82
N ARG A 108 -9.27 20.25 -4.08
CA ARG A 108 -8.17 20.92 -3.36
C ARG A 108 -6.97 21.22 -4.26
N TRP A 109 -6.94 20.64 -5.44
CA TRP A 109 -5.86 20.83 -6.41
C TRP A 109 -6.20 21.87 -7.47
N SER A 110 -7.46 22.35 -7.54
CA SER A 110 -7.86 23.38 -8.50
C SER A 110 -7.20 24.71 -8.14
N GLY A 111 -6.27 25.16 -8.98
CA GLY A 111 -5.50 26.39 -8.77
C GLY A 111 -4.02 26.16 -8.43
N LEU A 112 -3.57 24.90 -8.37
CA LEU A 112 -2.13 24.62 -8.30
C LEU A 112 -1.45 24.98 -9.63
N ASP A 113 -0.31 25.66 -9.52
CA ASP A 113 0.61 25.86 -10.63
C ASP A 113 1.41 24.57 -10.92
N ILE A 114 2.33 24.63 -11.90
CA ILE A 114 3.13 23.48 -12.29
C ILE A 114 4.00 22.94 -11.14
N VAL A 115 4.45 23.81 -10.23
CA VAL A 115 5.26 23.42 -9.06
C VAL A 115 4.38 22.68 -8.06
N GLY A 116 3.21 23.20 -7.74
CA GLY A 116 2.24 22.55 -6.85
C GLY A 116 1.80 21.18 -7.38
N LEU A 117 1.49 21.09 -8.67
CA LEU A 117 1.15 19.81 -9.32
C LEU A 117 2.31 18.81 -9.27
N SER A 118 3.54 19.27 -9.43
CA SER A 118 4.74 18.43 -9.33
C SER A 118 4.93 17.88 -7.92
N ILE A 119 4.77 18.73 -6.89
CA ILE A 119 4.87 18.32 -5.47
C ILE A 119 3.81 17.27 -5.15
N VAL A 120 2.56 17.49 -5.54
CA VAL A 120 1.46 16.55 -5.29
C VAL A 120 1.72 15.21 -5.99
N THR A 121 2.20 15.25 -7.24
CA THR A 121 2.49 14.03 -8.01
C THR A 121 3.65 13.24 -7.42
N LEU A 122 4.76 13.91 -7.06
CA LEU A 122 5.92 13.27 -6.42
C LEU A 122 5.57 12.74 -5.03
N GLY A 123 4.77 13.50 -4.25
CA GLY A 123 4.24 13.08 -2.96
C GLY A 123 3.40 11.81 -3.10
N ALA A 124 2.51 11.74 -4.10
CA ALA A 124 1.71 10.56 -4.37
C ALA A 124 2.56 9.32 -4.69
N ILE A 125 3.59 9.47 -5.51
CA ILE A 125 4.56 8.41 -5.79
C ILE A 125 5.26 7.99 -4.48
N GLY A 126 5.72 8.94 -3.67
CA GLY A 126 6.31 8.67 -2.36
C GLY A 126 5.39 7.91 -1.42
N PHE A 127 4.09 8.24 -1.39
CA PHE A 127 3.12 7.50 -0.58
C PHE A 127 2.89 6.06 -1.08
N ILE A 128 2.89 5.82 -2.39
CA ILE A 128 2.86 4.44 -2.94
C ILE A 128 4.05 3.64 -2.38
N PHE A 129 5.24 4.26 -2.33
CA PHE A 129 6.45 3.61 -1.85
C PHE A 129 6.37 3.37 -0.34
N PHE A 130 5.81 4.34 0.40
CA PHE A 130 5.56 4.23 1.82
C PHE A 130 4.60 3.08 2.16
N HIS A 131 3.58 2.82 1.33
CA HIS A 131 2.76 1.63 1.51
C HIS A 131 3.55 0.33 1.31
N GLY A 132 4.43 0.28 0.29
CA GLY A 132 5.38 -0.83 0.13
C GLY A 132 6.26 -1.04 1.37
N ALA A 133 6.85 0.05 1.89
CA ALA A 133 7.71 0.01 3.07
C ALA A 133 6.96 -0.47 4.32
N THR A 134 5.77 0.07 4.61
CA THR A 134 4.95 -0.40 5.74
C THR A 134 4.56 -1.88 5.59
N GLY A 135 4.28 -2.33 4.36
CA GLY A 135 4.07 -3.74 4.06
C GLY A 135 5.27 -4.62 4.41
N ILE A 136 6.50 -4.19 4.08
CA ILE A 136 7.73 -4.88 4.47
C ILE A 136 7.83 -5.02 5.99
N TYR A 137 7.61 -3.93 6.73
CA TYR A 137 7.67 -3.95 8.21
C TYR A 137 6.65 -4.90 8.82
N ILE A 138 5.40 -4.89 8.33
CA ILE A 138 4.38 -5.85 8.78
C ILE A 138 4.80 -7.28 8.44
N GLY A 139 5.30 -7.52 7.22
CA GLY A 139 5.79 -8.83 6.78
C GLY A 139 6.93 -9.35 7.64
N TYR A 140 7.85 -8.48 8.06
CA TYR A 140 8.93 -8.83 8.99
C TYR A 140 8.39 -9.22 10.37
N GLY A 141 7.40 -8.47 10.87
CA GLY A 141 6.69 -8.80 12.10
C GLY A 141 6.04 -10.19 12.05
N VAL A 142 5.27 -10.45 11.01
CA VAL A 142 4.56 -11.72 10.79
C VAL A 142 5.50 -12.91 10.54
N LYS A 143 6.69 -12.67 9.96
CA LYS A 143 7.73 -13.70 9.82
C LYS A 143 8.24 -14.20 11.17
N SER A 144 8.42 -13.27 12.11
CA SER A 144 9.13 -13.53 13.37
C SER A 144 8.26 -14.14 14.47
N ASP A 145 7.02 -14.57 14.16
CA ASP A 145 5.97 -14.95 15.11
C ASP A 145 5.77 -13.96 16.27
N ARG A 146 6.27 -12.73 16.09
CA ARG A 146 5.98 -11.61 16.98
C ARG A 146 4.57 -11.17 16.65
N VAL A 147 3.62 -11.76 17.38
CA VAL A 147 2.23 -11.29 17.42
C VAL A 147 2.28 -9.84 17.90
N TRP A 148 1.83 -8.91 17.06
CA TRP A 148 1.60 -7.52 17.44
C TRP A 148 0.23 -7.42 18.10
#